data_AF-A0A0W8IJN8-F1
#
_entry.id   AF-A0A0W8IJN8-F1
#
_cell.length_a   1.000
_cell.length_b   1.000
_cell.length_c   1.000
_cell.angle_alpha   90.00
_cell.angle_beta   90.00
_cell.angle_gamma   90.00
#
_symmetry.space_group_name_H-M   'P 1'
#
loop_
_entity.id
_entity.type
_entity.pdbx_description
1 polymer ?
#
loop_
_entity_poly.entity_id
_entity_poly.type
_entity_poly.pdbx_seq_one_letter_code
_entity_poly.pdbx_strand_id
1 'polypeptide(L)'
;MDMSPGGIPLAGGGEDRDGLEMDVLKVRLGPVLPYWPAGLVLHCSLQGDVVTEARAEVLGAADEAGDETDARARALDNIVSFLALAGWEDAAAQARTLRDAALGAGEDPVDLRGLERLQRRVRRSRLLRWSLRGLRPLTEEEVRHQGLPADSAGDTYDRLVRMVDRAAAASRLGDRPAVRVEHLGKLVVGLDLAAARLVLASLDLHELRAHHAQHEAAHG
;
A
#
# COMPACT_ATOMS: atom_id res chain seq x y z
N MET A 1 38.17 -12.24 13.10
CA MET A 1 38.30 -11.74 14.48
C MET A 1 36.96 -11.12 14.83
N ASP A 2 36.23 -11.74 15.74
CA ASP A 2 34.92 -11.26 16.17
C ASP A 2 35.12 -10.04 17.07
N MET A 3 34.91 -8.85 16.51
CA MET A 3 35.07 -7.57 17.20
C MET A 3 33.69 -7.16 17.71
N SER A 4 33.39 -7.45 18.97
CA SER A 4 32.18 -6.97 19.67
C SER A 4 32.59 -5.96 20.76
N PRO A 5 32.60 -4.65 20.47
CA PRO A 5 32.84 -3.64 21.51
C PRO A 5 31.72 -3.72 22.55
N GLY A 6 32.05 -4.09 23.79
CA GLY A 6 31.08 -4.19 24.88
C GLY A 6 30.20 -5.45 24.88
N GLY A 7 30.52 -6.48 24.09
CA GLY A 7 29.79 -7.76 24.09
C GLY A 7 28.40 -7.71 23.45
N ILE A 8 28.06 -6.59 22.81
CA ILE A 8 26.88 -6.47 21.96
C ILE A 8 27.31 -6.86 20.54
N PRO A 9 26.70 -7.88 19.92
CA PRO A 9 26.97 -8.22 18.54
C PRO A 9 26.70 -7.03 17.64
N LEU A 10 27.66 -6.68 16.79
CA LEU A 10 27.44 -5.69 15.73
C LEU A 10 26.37 -6.21 14.77
N ALA A 11 25.66 -5.31 14.11
CA ALA A 11 24.76 -5.69 13.03
C ALA A 11 25.56 -6.45 11.95
N GLY A 12 25.03 -7.57 11.46
CA GLY A 12 25.66 -8.31 10.37
C GLY A 12 25.60 -7.51 9.06
N GLY A 13 26.68 -7.52 8.30
CA GLY A 13 26.74 -6.92 6.97
C GLY A 13 26.07 -7.80 5.91
N GLY A 14 25.64 -7.20 4.80
CA GLY A 14 25.34 -7.91 3.56
C GLY A 14 26.06 -7.26 2.38
N GLU A 15 26.29 -8.02 1.32
CA GLU A 15 26.98 -7.53 0.11
C GLU A 15 26.20 -6.38 -0.55
N ASP A 16 26.83 -5.21 -0.71
CA ASP A 16 26.30 -4.06 -1.45
C ASP A 16 26.80 -4.03 -2.91
N ARG A 17 26.18 -3.22 -3.77
CA ARG A 17 26.44 -3.08 -5.21
C ARG A 17 27.85 -2.60 -5.55
N ASP A 18 28.54 -1.99 -4.60
CA ASP A 18 29.91 -1.46 -4.73
C ASP A 18 30.98 -2.33 -4.04
N GLY A 19 30.58 -3.44 -3.41
CA GLY A 19 31.48 -4.35 -2.71
C GLY A 19 31.83 -3.93 -1.28
N LEU A 20 31.13 -2.95 -0.69
CA LEU A 20 31.22 -2.62 0.73
C LEU A 20 30.14 -3.35 1.53
N GLU A 21 30.48 -3.84 2.73
CA GLU A 21 29.49 -4.41 3.64
C GLU A 21 28.70 -3.28 4.31
N MET A 22 27.40 -3.20 4.03
CA MET A 22 26.50 -2.23 4.67
C MET A 22 25.71 -2.90 5.81
N ASP A 23 25.56 -2.18 6.92
CA ASP A 23 24.82 -2.64 8.09
C ASP A 23 23.39 -3.02 7.70
N VAL A 24 22.98 -4.24 8.07
CA VAL A 24 21.60 -4.70 7.86
C VAL A 24 20.74 -4.32 9.07
N LEU A 25 19.70 -3.53 8.82
CA LEU A 25 18.70 -3.16 9.81
C LEU A 25 17.42 -3.97 9.59
N LYS A 26 17.04 -4.81 10.56
CA LYS A 26 15.76 -5.53 10.54
C LYS A 26 14.66 -4.66 11.17
N VAL A 27 13.60 -4.36 10.44
CA VAL A 27 12.47 -3.53 10.92
C VAL A 27 11.12 -4.19 10.63
N ARG A 28 10.13 -3.83 11.44
CA ARG A 28 8.73 -4.17 11.20
C ARG A 28 7.96 -2.88 10.89
N LEU A 29 7.33 -2.85 9.73
CA LEU A 29 6.50 -1.73 9.29
C LEU A 29 5.03 -2.12 9.45
N GLY A 30 4.26 -1.28 10.14
CA GLY A 30 2.85 -1.53 10.45
C GLY A 30 2.62 -2.30 11.77
N PRO A 31 1.36 -2.60 12.12
CA PRO A 31 0.15 -2.26 11.37
C PRO A 31 -0.36 -0.84 11.64
N VAL A 32 0.22 -0.13 12.63
CA VAL A 32 -0.23 1.18 13.12
C VAL A 32 0.57 2.36 12.55
N LEU A 33 1.27 2.16 11.44
CA LEU A 33 1.98 3.26 10.79
C LEU A 33 0.97 4.26 10.18
N PRO A 34 1.25 5.58 10.21
CA PRO A 34 0.39 6.55 9.54
C PRO A 34 0.21 6.23 8.05
N TYR A 35 -1.01 6.32 7.55
CA TYR A 35 -1.33 6.09 6.13
C TYR A 35 -0.90 4.70 5.62
N TRP A 36 -0.98 3.69 6.50
CA TRP A 36 -0.59 2.32 6.22
C TRP A 36 -1.82 1.42 6.09
N PRO A 37 -1.78 0.39 5.21
CA PRO A 37 -2.89 -0.56 5.10
C PRO A 37 -3.19 -1.24 6.43
N ALA A 38 -4.45 -1.23 6.86
CA ALA A 38 -4.86 -1.83 8.12
C ALA A 38 -4.50 -3.33 8.17
N GLY A 39 -4.00 -3.78 9.32
CA GLY A 39 -3.63 -5.18 9.54
C GLY A 39 -2.32 -5.63 8.86
N LEU A 40 -1.77 -4.89 7.88
CA LEU A 40 -0.54 -5.29 7.20
C LEU A 40 0.68 -5.08 8.10
N VAL A 41 1.54 -6.08 8.19
CA VAL A 41 2.89 -5.98 8.74
C VAL A 41 3.89 -6.38 7.66
N LEU A 42 4.87 -5.53 7.38
CA LEU A 42 6.05 -5.92 6.60
C LEU A 42 7.25 -6.12 7.51
N HIS A 43 7.81 -7.32 7.51
CA HIS A 43 9.11 -7.63 8.07
C HIS A 43 10.15 -7.36 7.00
N CYS A 44 10.97 -6.33 7.19
CA CYS A 44 11.93 -5.86 6.21
C CYS A 44 13.37 -5.98 6.73
N SER A 45 14.26 -6.25 5.79
CA SER A 45 15.69 -6.00 5.91
C SER A 45 16.01 -4.74 5.14
N LEU A 46 16.63 -3.76 5.78
CA LEU A 46 17.09 -2.53 5.16
C LEU A 46 18.61 -2.52 5.11
N GLN A 47 19.16 -1.99 4.03
CA GLN A 47 20.55 -1.55 3.95
C GLN A 47 20.49 -0.07 3.54
N GLY A 48 20.90 0.82 4.44
CA GLY A 48 20.58 2.24 4.31
C GLY A 48 19.07 2.48 4.32
N ASP A 49 18.53 3.10 3.27
CA ASP A 49 17.09 3.33 3.08
C ASP A 49 16.41 2.28 2.18
N VAL A 50 17.18 1.38 1.55
CA VAL A 50 16.70 0.40 0.58
C VAL A 50 16.24 -0.87 1.27
N VAL A 51 15.06 -1.35 0.89
CA VAL A 51 14.53 -2.66 1.28
C VAL A 51 15.23 -3.75 0.48
N THR A 52 16.00 -4.62 1.14
CA THR A 52 16.71 -5.73 0.48
C THR A 52 15.97 -7.05 0.59
N GLU A 53 15.19 -7.23 1.65
CA GLU A 53 14.29 -8.36 1.83
C GLU A 53 12.98 -7.86 2.45
N ALA A 54 11.86 -8.47 2.08
CA ALA A 54 10.58 -8.17 2.70
C ALA A 54 9.67 -9.40 2.72
N ARG A 55 9.07 -9.66 3.89
CA ARG A 55 8.00 -10.64 4.08
C ARG A 55 6.79 -9.94 4.67
N ALA A 56 5.63 -10.18 4.08
CA ALA A 56 4.38 -9.59 4.54
C ALA A 56 3.59 -10.58 5.42
N GLU A 57 2.86 -10.04 6.38
CA GLU A 57 1.97 -10.71 7.32
C GLU A 57 0.71 -9.86 7.51
N VAL A 58 -0.43 -10.49 7.82
CA VAL A 58 -1.66 -9.78 8.20
C VAL A 58 -2.04 -10.17 9.61
N LEU A 59 -2.30 -9.16 10.43
CA LEU A 59 -2.83 -9.30 11.78
C LEU A 59 -4.35 -9.08 11.75
N GLY A 60 -5.11 -10.05 12.25
CA GLY A 60 -6.56 -9.92 12.47
C GLY A 60 -7.41 -9.98 11.20
N ALA A 61 -7.53 -11.16 10.58
CA ALA A 61 -8.57 -11.43 9.59
C ALA A 61 -9.86 -11.85 10.30
N ALA A 62 -10.65 -10.88 10.76
CA ALA A 62 -12.07 -11.12 11.05
C ALA A 62 -12.86 -10.52 9.89
N ASP A 63 -13.46 -11.41 9.07
CA ASP A 63 -14.35 -11.07 7.96
C ASP A 63 -15.59 -10.32 8.49
N GLU A 64 -15.52 -9.01 8.61
CA GLU A 64 -16.73 -8.18 8.68
C GLU A 64 -16.96 -7.56 7.30
N ALA A 65 -17.83 -8.21 6.53
CA ALA A 65 -18.31 -7.70 5.25
C ALA A 65 -19.08 -6.39 5.48
N GLY A 66 -18.38 -5.26 5.42
CA GLY A 66 -19.02 -3.96 5.58
C GLY A 66 -19.80 -3.54 4.32
N ASP A 67 -20.87 -2.78 4.54
CA ASP A 67 -21.87 -2.29 3.56
C ASP A 67 -21.28 -1.53 2.34
N GLU A 68 -22.08 -1.30 1.30
CA GLU A 68 -21.67 -0.55 0.10
C GLU A 68 -21.31 0.92 0.40
N THR A 69 -21.97 1.53 1.39
CA THR A 69 -21.62 2.87 1.93
C THR A 69 -20.19 2.90 2.48
N ASP A 70 -19.78 1.80 3.11
CA ASP A 70 -18.44 1.60 3.63
C ASP A 70 -17.41 1.46 2.49
N ALA A 71 -17.76 0.82 1.36
CA ALA A 71 -16.84 0.65 0.23
C ALA A 71 -16.35 1.98 -0.40
N ARG A 72 -17.20 3.00 -0.52
CA ARG A 72 -16.78 4.33 -1.03
C ARG A 72 -15.91 5.08 -0.03
N ALA A 73 -16.27 5.05 1.25
CA ALA A 73 -15.49 5.67 2.30
C ALA A 73 -14.07 5.06 2.36
N ARG A 74 -13.96 3.72 2.32
CA ARG A 74 -12.66 3.05 2.31
C ARG A 74 -11.82 3.40 1.08
N ALA A 75 -12.43 3.47 -0.11
CA ALA A 75 -11.71 3.87 -1.32
C ALA A 75 -11.15 5.30 -1.22
N LEU A 76 -11.92 6.20 -0.59
CA LEU A 76 -11.46 7.56 -0.30
C LEU A 76 -10.39 7.57 0.79
N ASP A 77 -10.43 6.69 1.80
CA ASP A 77 -9.37 6.54 2.80
C ASP A 77 -8.03 6.13 2.19
N ASN A 78 -8.05 5.23 1.19
CA ASN A 78 -6.82 4.86 0.47
C ASN A 78 -6.31 6.03 -0.37
N ILE A 79 -7.19 6.81 -1.02
CA ILE A 79 -6.79 8.05 -1.73
C ILE A 79 -6.20 9.08 -0.75
N VAL A 80 -6.81 9.28 0.42
CA VAL A 80 -6.28 10.15 1.48
C VAL A 80 -4.88 9.71 1.88
N SER A 81 -4.71 8.41 2.16
CA SER A 81 -3.43 7.84 2.57
C SER A 81 -2.36 8.02 1.50
N PHE A 82 -2.69 7.72 0.24
CA PHE A 82 -1.77 7.90 -0.87
C PHE A 82 -1.36 9.38 -1.04
N LEU A 83 -2.32 10.30 -1.07
CA LEU A 83 -2.05 11.72 -1.29
C LEU A 83 -1.24 12.34 -0.13
N ALA A 84 -1.48 11.88 1.10
CA ALA A 84 -0.70 12.29 2.26
C ALA A 84 0.76 11.77 2.18
N LEU A 85 0.96 10.51 1.79
CA LEU A 85 2.30 9.94 1.56
C LEU A 85 3.05 10.65 0.43
N ALA A 86 2.33 11.11 -0.60
CA ALA A 86 2.88 11.90 -1.69
C ALA A 86 3.17 13.37 -1.31
N GLY A 87 2.92 13.76 -0.04
CA GLY A 87 3.13 15.13 0.44
C GLY A 87 2.10 16.14 -0.07
N TRP A 88 0.96 15.69 -0.61
CA TRP A 88 -0.08 16.57 -1.16
C TRP A 88 -1.23 16.79 -0.17
N GLU A 89 -0.91 17.44 0.94
CA GLU A 89 -1.82 17.60 2.09
C GLU A 89 -3.17 18.24 1.73
N ASP A 90 -3.18 19.28 0.89
CA ASP A 90 -4.43 19.93 0.44
C ASP A 90 -5.36 18.98 -0.33
N ALA A 91 -4.79 18.07 -1.13
CA ALA A 91 -5.57 17.09 -1.87
C ALA A 91 -6.04 15.95 -0.97
N ALA A 92 -5.20 15.53 -0.02
CA ALA A 92 -5.59 14.57 1.02
C ALA A 92 -6.73 15.12 1.90
N ALA A 93 -6.69 16.41 2.27
CA ALA A 93 -7.76 17.06 3.04
C ALA A 93 -9.07 17.09 2.25
N GLN A 94 -9.03 17.42 0.95
CA GLN A 94 -10.23 17.37 0.10
C GLN A 94 -10.80 15.96 -0.04
N ALA A 95 -9.94 14.94 -0.22
CA ALA A 95 -10.37 13.55 -0.24
C ALA A 95 -11.01 13.13 1.10
N ARG A 96 -10.49 13.63 2.23
CA ARG A 96 -11.04 13.39 3.57
C ARG A 96 -12.43 13.99 3.74
N THR A 97 -12.65 15.23 3.29
CA THR A 97 -13.99 15.84 3.29
C THR A 97 -14.99 15.04 2.46
N LEU A 98 -14.57 14.52 1.29
CA LEU A 98 -15.42 13.66 0.46
C LEU A 98 -15.74 12.33 1.14
N ARG A 99 -14.78 11.75 1.85
CA ARG A 99 -14.99 10.54 2.65
C ARG A 99 -15.98 10.80 3.78
N ASP A 100 -15.79 11.88 4.53
CA ASP A 100 -16.66 12.23 5.66
C ASP A 100 -18.09 12.48 5.18
N ALA A 101 -18.25 13.11 4.01
CA ALA A 101 -19.55 13.25 3.35
C ALA A 101 -20.13 11.89 2.91
N ALA A 102 -19.30 10.95 2.43
CA ALA A 102 -19.75 9.60 2.08
C ALA A 102 -20.18 8.77 3.32
N LEU A 103 -19.56 8.98 4.48
CA LEU A 103 -19.94 8.34 5.75
C LEU A 103 -21.15 9.00 6.42
N GLY A 104 -21.29 10.32 6.30
CA GLY A 104 -22.41 11.10 6.82
C GLY A 104 -23.68 11.03 5.95
N ALA A 105 -23.59 10.42 4.77
CA ALA A 105 -24.70 10.26 3.84
C ALA A 105 -25.71 9.24 4.38
N GLY A 106 -26.69 9.72 5.13
CA GLY A 106 -28.04 9.15 5.11
C GLY A 106 -28.70 9.44 3.74
N GLU A 107 -29.83 10.16 3.71
CA GLU A 107 -30.55 10.53 2.49
C GLU A 107 -29.81 11.51 1.55
N ASP A 108 -28.64 12.05 1.94
CA ASP A 108 -27.92 13.04 1.15
C ASP A 108 -27.10 12.42 0.00
N PRO A 109 -27.20 12.95 -1.23
CA PRO A 109 -26.47 12.43 -2.38
C PRO A 109 -24.96 12.72 -2.26
N VAL A 110 -24.15 11.73 -2.66
CA VAL A 110 -22.69 11.80 -2.77
C VAL A 110 -22.25 13.08 -3.54
N ASP A 111 -21.24 13.81 -3.05
CA ASP A 111 -20.65 14.96 -3.76
C ASP A 111 -19.82 14.52 -4.98
N LEU A 112 -20.51 14.13 -6.05
CA LEU A 112 -19.91 13.72 -7.33
C LEU A 112 -19.10 14.86 -7.96
N ARG A 113 -19.52 16.12 -7.78
CA ARG A 113 -18.80 17.28 -8.34
C ARG A 113 -17.45 17.46 -7.66
N GLY A 114 -17.39 17.30 -6.34
CA GLY A 114 -16.14 17.32 -5.58
C GLY A 114 -15.19 16.21 -5.99
N LEU A 115 -15.74 15.02 -6.21
CA LEU A 115 -14.96 13.86 -6.66
C LEU A 115 -14.39 14.05 -8.07
N GLU A 116 -15.17 14.55 -9.02
CA GLU A 116 -14.68 14.92 -10.34
C GLU A 116 -13.63 16.05 -10.28
N ARG A 117 -13.76 17.00 -9.35
CA ARG A 117 -12.74 18.04 -9.15
C ARG A 117 -11.43 17.41 -8.68
N LEU A 118 -11.47 16.51 -7.69
CA LEU A 118 -10.30 15.78 -7.20
C LEU A 118 -9.65 14.96 -8.32
N GLN A 119 -10.45 14.20 -9.08
CA GLN A 119 -10.00 13.43 -10.24
C GLN A 119 -9.25 14.30 -11.27
N ARG A 120 -9.83 15.44 -11.63
CA ARG A 120 -9.17 16.39 -12.55
C ARG A 120 -7.88 16.96 -11.98
N ARG A 121 -7.81 17.26 -10.68
CA ARG A 121 -6.59 17.75 -10.02
C ARG A 121 -5.48 16.71 -10.11
N VAL A 122 -5.76 15.45 -9.76
CA VAL A 122 -4.80 14.34 -9.83
C VAL A 122 -4.30 14.16 -11.25
N ARG A 123 -5.20 14.05 -12.24
CA ARG A 123 -4.86 13.83 -13.65
C ARG A 123 -4.05 14.97 -14.29
N ARG A 124 -4.23 16.21 -13.82
CA ARG A 124 -3.53 17.39 -14.34
C ARG A 124 -2.24 17.70 -13.60
N SER A 125 -1.95 17.02 -12.49
CA SER A 125 -0.74 17.26 -11.71
C SER A 125 0.50 16.71 -12.41
N ARG A 126 1.27 17.61 -13.03
CA ARG A 126 2.53 17.23 -13.69
C ARG A 126 3.58 16.76 -12.69
N LEU A 127 3.64 17.37 -11.51
CA LEU A 127 4.59 16.98 -10.46
C LEU A 127 4.30 15.56 -9.98
N LEU A 128 3.05 15.27 -9.65
CA LEU A 128 2.65 13.94 -9.20
C LEU A 128 2.92 12.88 -10.27
N ARG A 129 2.60 13.20 -11.53
CA ARG A 129 2.93 12.33 -12.66
C ARG A 129 4.43 12.11 -12.79
N TRP A 130 5.25 13.15 -12.68
CA TRP A 130 6.71 13.01 -12.80
C TRP A 130 7.31 12.21 -11.66
N SER A 131 6.87 12.45 -10.41
CA SER A 131 7.43 11.79 -9.22
C SER A 131 7.08 10.30 -9.12
N LEU A 132 5.93 9.89 -9.64
CA LEU A 132 5.43 8.51 -9.53
C LEU A 132 5.65 7.68 -10.79
N ARG A 133 6.04 8.32 -11.90
CA ARG A 133 6.21 7.63 -13.18
C ARG A 133 7.34 6.63 -13.09
N GLY A 134 7.08 5.40 -13.54
CA GLY A 134 8.05 4.31 -13.49
C GLY A 134 8.32 3.78 -12.08
N LEU A 135 7.59 4.24 -11.05
CA LEU A 135 7.68 3.67 -9.73
C LEU A 135 6.88 2.37 -9.67
N ARG A 136 7.58 1.24 -9.47
CA ARG A 136 7.07 -0.14 -9.54
C ARG A 136 6.07 -0.34 -10.69
N PRO A 137 6.54 -0.35 -11.95
CA PRO A 137 5.71 -0.77 -13.07
C PRO A 137 5.37 -2.25 -12.91
N LEU A 138 4.12 -2.59 -13.21
CA LEU A 138 3.62 -3.96 -13.22
C LEU A 138 3.04 -4.27 -14.58
N THR A 139 3.53 -5.33 -15.21
CA THR A 139 2.91 -5.90 -16.41
C THR A 139 1.60 -6.59 -16.06
N GLU A 140 0.71 -6.77 -17.03
CA GLU A 140 -0.52 -7.54 -16.82
C GLU A 140 -0.23 -8.99 -16.41
N GLU A 141 0.86 -9.56 -16.90
CA GLU A 141 1.30 -10.91 -16.53
C GLU A 141 1.72 -10.98 -15.06
N GLU A 142 2.53 -10.03 -14.58
CA GLU A 142 2.89 -9.93 -13.17
C GLU A 142 1.66 -9.74 -12.28
N VAL A 143 0.71 -8.88 -12.69
CA VAL A 143 -0.54 -8.66 -11.97
C VAL A 143 -1.32 -9.97 -11.82
N ARG A 144 -1.48 -10.74 -12.91
CA ARG A 144 -2.14 -12.05 -12.87
C ARG A 144 -1.40 -13.06 -11.99
N HIS A 145 -0.08 -13.19 -12.17
CA HIS A 145 0.74 -14.14 -11.43
C HIS A 145 0.73 -13.87 -9.92
N GLN A 146 0.68 -12.59 -9.53
CA GLN A 146 0.66 -12.17 -8.13
C GLN A 146 -0.77 -12.15 -7.54
N GLY A 147 -1.81 -12.35 -8.35
CA GLY A 147 -3.20 -12.28 -7.90
C GLY A 147 -3.63 -10.87 -7.49
N LEU A 148 -3.05 -9.85 -8.13
CA LEU A 148 -3.43 -8.46 -7.91
C LEU A 148 -4.67 -8.09 -8.74
N PRO A 149 -5.45 -7.08 -8.32
CA PRO A 149 -6.54 -6.54 -9.11
C PRO A 149 -6.05 -6.10 -10.50
N ALA A 150 -6.83 -6.37 -11.55
CA ALA A 150 -6.43 -6.14 -12.95
C ALA A 150 -5.99 -4.68 -13.23
N ASP A 151 -6.57 -3.72 -12.51
CA ASP A 151 -6.25 -2.29 -12.63
C ASP A 151 -4.93 -1.90 -11.92
N SER A 152 -4.22 -2.85 -11.34
CA SER A 152 -2.88 -2.66 -10.75
C SER A 152 -1.76 -2.55 -11.80
N ALA A 153 -2.04 -2.91 -13.05
CA ALA A 153 -1.06 -2.88 -14.15
C ALA A 153 -0.60 -1.45 -14.49
N GLY A 154 0.64 -1.26 -14.91
CA GLY A 154 1.26 0.05 -15.08
C GLY A 154 2.02 0.49 -13.83
N ASP A 155 2.40 1.76 -13.77
CA ASP A 155 3.16 2.30 -12.65
C ASP A 155 2.27 2.84 -11.52
N THR A 156 2.90 3.35 -10.46
CA THR A 156 2.21 3.89 -9.28
C THR A 156 1.28 5.06 -9.63
N TYR A 157 1.62 5.87 -10.65
CA TYR A 157 0.74 6.95 -11.11
C TYR A 157 -0.50 6.40 -11.81
N ASP A 158 -0.32 5.42 -12.71
CA ASP A 158 -1.43 4.78 -13.42
C ASP A 158 -2.43 4.18 -12.42
N ARG A 159 -1.93 3.49 -11.39
CA ARG A 159 -2.74 2.93 -10.30
C ARG A 159 -3.52 4.00 -9.53
N LEU A 160 -2.87 5.10 -9.14
CA LEU A 160 -3.54 6.21 -8.47
C LEU A 160 -4.68 6.80 -9.32
N VAL A 161 -4.43 7.03 -10.62
CA VAL A 161 -5.45 7.58 -11.52
C VAL A 161 -6.66 6.65 -11.57
N ARG A 162 -6.45 5.34 -11.73
CA ARG A 162 -7.54 4.35 -11.74
C ARG A 162 -8.28 4.27 -10.40
N MET A 163 -7.57 4.39 -9.28
CA MET A 163 -8.18 4.42 -7.94
C MET A 163 -9.15 5.60 -7.80
N VAL A 164 -8.74 6.80 -8.23
CA VAL A 164 -9.60 8.00 -8.18
C VAL A 164 -10.74 7.93 -9.20
N ASP A 165 -10.50 7.40 -10.40
CA ASP A 165 -11.56 7.18 -11.39
C ASP A 165 -12.63 6.21 -10.87
N ARG A 166 -12.22 5.15 -10.17
CA ARG A 166 -13.14 4.16 -9.61
C ARG A 166 -14.00 4.75 -8.51
N ALA A 167 -13.40 5.51 -7.60
CA ALA A 167 -14.15 6.22 -6.56
C ALA A 167 -15.26 7.08 -7.21
N ALA A 168 -14.95 7.75 -8.32
CA ALA A 168 -15.90 8.56 -9.10
C ALA A 168 -16.99 7.75 -9.82
N ALA A 169 -16.67 6.55 -10.32
CA ALA A 169 -17.56 5.73 -11.14
C ALA A 169 -18.70 5.04 -10.36
N ALA A 170 -18.69 5.10 -9.02
CA ALA A 170 -19.68 4.59 -8.06
C ALA A 170 -20.00 3.07 -8.12
N SER A 171 -19.80 2.40 -9.26
CA SER A 171 -20.22 1.03 -9.52
C SER A 171 -19.08 0.05 -9.18
N ARG A 172 -19.38 -0.97 -8.36
CA ARG A 172 -18.52 -2.13 -8.04
C ARG A 172 -17.33 -1.86 -7.12
N LEU A 173 -17.43 -0.89 -6.20
CA LEU A 173 -16.38 -0.64 -5.19
C LEU A 173 -16.16 -1.85 -4.25
N GLY A 174 -17.19 -2.65 -3.98
CA GLY A 174 -17.14 -3.82 -3.09
C GLY A 174 -16.70 -5.15 -3.73
N ASP A 175 -16.43 -5.21 -5.03
CA ASP A 175 -16.07 -6.47 -5.74
C ASP A 175 -14.55 -6.61 -5.98
N ARG A 176 -13.74 -5.98 -5.13
CA ARG A 176 -12.28 -5.99 -5.28
C ARG A 176 -11.75 -7.32 -4.72
N PRO A 177 -11.01 -8.12 -5.49
CA PRO A 177 -10.50 -9.39 -4.99
C PRO A 177 -9.50 -9.13 -3.87
N ALA A 178 -9.60 -9.92 -2.80
CA ALA A 178 -8.64 -9.88 -1.71
C ALA A 178 -7.23 -10.20 -2.21
N VAL A 179 -6.25 -9.43 -1.75
CA VAL A 179 -4.85 -9.57 -2.18
C VAL A 179 -4.13 -10.57 -1.29
N ARG A 180 -3.42 -11.50 -1.94
CA ARG A 180 -2.54 -12.46 -1.25
C ARG A 180 -1.28 -11.77 -0.75
N VAL A 181 -1.08 -11.84 0.55
CA VAL A 181 -0.10 -11.03 1.27
C VAL A 181 1.33 -11.44 0.94
N GLU A 182 1.57 -12.72 0.67
CA GLU A 182 2.89 -13.27 0.37
C GLU A 182 3.61 -12.57 -0.81
N HIS A 183 2.86 -11.95 -1.73
CA HIS A 183 3.41 -11.26 -2.89
C HIS A 183 3.76 -9.80 -2.62
N LEU A 184 3.21 -9.20 -1.57
CA LEU A 184 3.42 -7.78 -1.24
C LEU A 184 4.88 -7.48 -0.88
N GLY A 185 5.56 -8.40 -0.20
CA GLY A 185 6.99 -8.25 0.10
C GLY A 185 7.84 -8.10 -1.16
N LYS A 186 7.56 -8.89 -2.21
CA LYS A 186 8.30 -8.84 -3.48
C LYS A 186 8.11 -7.52 -4.23
N LEU A 187 7.04 -6.78 -3.96
CA LEU A 187 6.76 -5.51 -4.62
C LEU A 187 7.58 -4.34 -4.09
N VAL A 188 8.15 -4.48 -2.88
CA VAL A 188 8.89 -3.41 -2.21
C VAL A 188 10.40 -3.63 -2.15
N VAL A 189 10.88 -4.83 -2.48
CA VAL A 189 12.32 -5.11 -2.58
C VAL A 189 12.96 -4.23 -3.67
N GLY A 190 14.10 -3.63 -3.33
CA GLY A 190 14.84 -2.69 -4.17
C GLY A 190 14.30 -1.25 -4.15
N LEU A 191 13.28 -0.98 -3.33
CA LEU A 191 12.74 0.38 -3.14
C LEU A 191 13.23 0.96 -1.81
N ASP A 192 13.32 2.29 -1.77
CA ASP A 192 13.40 2.98 -0.49
C ASP A 192 12.08 2.90 0.29
N LEU A 193 12.10 3.24 1.58
CA LEU A 193 10.93 3.15 2.46
C LEU A 193 9.75 4.03 2.00
N ALA A 194 10.00 5.22 1.46
CA ALA A 194 8.93 6.11 1.00
C ALA A 194 8.28 5.57 -0.28
N ALA A 195 9.10 5.12 -1.22
CA ALA A 195 8.68 4.42 -2.43
C ALA A 195 7.85 3.17 -2.10
N ALA A 196 8.32 2.34 -1.17
CA ALA A 196 7.59 1.14 -0.72
C ALA A 196 6.19 1.48 -0.21
N ARG A 197 6.06 2.54 0.62
CA ARG A 197 4.76 3.01 1.14
C ARG A 197 3.82 3.48 0.05
N LEU A 198 4.32 4.26 -0.91
CA LEU A 198 3.54 4.74 -2.06
C LEU A 198 3.06 3.57 -2.93
N VAL A 199 3.94 2.59 -3.18
CA VAL A 199 3.59 1.40 -3.95
C VAL A 199 2.48 0.62 -3.25
N LEU A 200 2.59 0.33 -1.96
CA LEU A 200 1.55 -0.39 -1.21
C LEU A 200 0.23 0.38 -1.18
N ALA A 201 0.26 1.69 -0.93
CA ALA A 201 -0.93 2.53 -0.93
C ALA A 201 -1.64 2.55 -2.31
N SER A 202 -0.88 2.43 -3.41
CA SER A 202 -1.45 2.39 -4.76
C SER A 202 -2.13 1.07 -5.14
N LEU A 203 -1.90 -0.01 -4.38
CA LEU A 203 -2.53 -1.31 -4.63
C LEU A 203 -3.97 -1.39 -4.13
N ASP A 204 -4.38 -0.39 -3.32
CA ASP A 204 -5.73 -0.23 -2.81
C ASP A 204 -6.19 -1.48 -2.02
N LEU A 205 -5.36 -1.81 -1.02
CA LEU A 205 -5.42 -3.01 -0.18
C LEU A 205 -6.54 -2.90 0.87
N HIS A 206 -7.77 -3.06 0.41
CA HIS A 206 -8.98 -2.99 1.25
C HIS A 206 -9.25 -4.25 2.05
N GLU A 207 -9.06 -5.40 1.42
CA GLU A 207 -9.19 -6.71 2.04
C GLU A 207 -7.87 -7.44 1.87
N LEU A 208 -7.18 -7.63 3.00
CA LEU A 208 -5.98 -8.44 3.06
C LEU A 208 -6.37 -9.80 3.64
N ARG A 209 -6.21 -10.86 2.83
CA ARG A 209 -6.40 -12.23 3.32
C ARG A 209 -5.07 -12.77 3.82
N ALA A 210 -5.06 -13.20 5.08
CA ALA A 210 -3.96 -13.99 5.61
C ALA A 210 -3.89 -15.34 4.89
N HIS A 211 -2.68 -15.86 4.70
CA HIS A 211 -2.51 -17.27 4.35
C HIS A 211 -2.92 -18.12 5.56
N HIS A 212 -4.03 -18.85 5.47
CA HIS A 212 -4.30 -19.95 6.39
C HIS A 212 -3.30 -21.07 6.07
N ALA A 213 -2.10 -20.99 6.66
CA ALA A 213 -1.29 -22.20 6.80
C ALA A 213 -2.09 -23.09 7.76
N GLN A 214 -2.60 -24.22 7.25
CA GLN A 214 -3.01 -25.32 8.11
C GLN A 214 -1.76 -25.77 8.89
N HIS A 215 -1.47 -25.12 10.02
CA HIS A 215 -0.78 -25.82 11.08
C HIS A 215 -1.81 -26.80 11.63
N GLU A 216 -1.88 -27.97 10.99
CA GLU A 216 -2.21 -29.19 11.71
C GLU A 216 -1.26 -29.25 12.90
N ALA A 217 -1.76 -28.81 14.05
CA ALA A 217 -1.20 -29.19 15.32
C ALA A 217 -1.34 -30.71 15.39
N ALA A 218 -0.31 -31.42 14.92
CA ALA A 218 -0.05 -32.79 15.27
C ALA A 218 0.26 -32.83 16.77
N HIS A 219 -0.79 -32.78 17.57
CA HIS A 219 -0.81 -33.27 18.94
C HIS A 219 -1.66 -34.54 18.93
N GLY A 220 -0.95 -35.67 18.91
CA GLY A 220 -1.48 -37.03 18.93
C GLY A 220 -0.38 -38.01 18.60
#